data_AF-A0A6U9ZHX2-F1
#
_entry.id   AF-A0A6U9ZHX2-F1
#
_cell.length_a   1.000
_cell.length_b   1.000
_cell.length_c   1.000
_cell.angle_alpha   90.00
_cell.angle_beta   90.00
_cell.angle_gamma   90.00
#
_symmetry.space_group_name_H-M   'P 1'
#
loop_
_entity.id
_entity.type
_entity.pdbx_description
1 polymer ?
#
loop_
_entity_poly.entity_id
_entity_poly.type
_entity_poly.pdbx_seq_one_letter_code
_entity_poly.pdbx_strand_id
1 'polypeptide(L)'
;YKYSYLCSYRTPIVAGKHGIGRINFVKNRFVGIKSRRVYKTPGGTLLREAHMDLEGICMDREVKRTTEGMSNEIAWLCYNGFWFAPEMELIQNSLDFGQRDIV
;
A
#
# COMPACT_ATOMS: atom_id res chain seq x y z
N TYR A 1 9.86 3.66 18.15
CA TYR A 1 9.36 5.05 18.32
C TYR A 1 10.20 6.09 17.58
N LYS A 2 11.48 6.31 17.89
CA LYS A 2 12.29 7.38 17.24
C LYS A 2 12.43 7.20 15.72
N TYR A 3 12.66 5.97 15.26
CA TYR A 3 12.78 5.64 13.82
C TYR A 3 11.43 5.68 13.07
N SER A 4 10.35 5.26 13.72
CA SER A 4 8.99 5.29 13.15
C SER A 4 8.54 6.73 12.86
N TYR A 5 8.79 7.66 13.80
CA TYR A 5 8.54 9.10 13.59
C TYR A 5 9.40 9.68 12.47
N LEU A 6 10.69 9.34 12.45
CA LEU A 6 11.59 9.75 11.37
C LEU A 6 11.09 9.28 10.01
N CYS A 7 10.62 8.04 9.90
CA CYS A 7 10.09 7.49 8.67
C CYS A 7 8.84 8.26 8.21
N SER A 8 7.83 8.40 9.08
CA SER A 8 6.55 9.05 8.75
C SER A 8 6.67 10.54 8.40
N TYR A 9 7.60 11.29 9.02
CA TYR A 9 7.72 12.73 8.80
C TYR A 9 8.85 13.12 7.84
N ARG A 10 9.94 12.36 7.76
CA ARG A 10 11.11 12.71 6.92
C ARG A 10 10.97 12.22 5.49
N THR A 11 10.44 11.01 5.27
CA THR A 11 10.30 10.48 3.90
C THR A 11 9.40 11.34 3.01
N PRO A 12 8.26 11.92 3.46
CA PRO A 12 7.45 12.79 2.61
C PRO A 12 8.18 14.07 2.20
N ILE A 13 9.00 14.65 3.10
CA ILE A 13 9.76 15.87 2.82
C ILE A 13 10.83 15.61 1.76
N VAL A 14 11.59 14.53 1.92
CA VAL A 14 12.65 14.14 0.99
C VAL A 14 12.05 13.77 -0.37
N ALA A 15 11.05 12.90 -0.41
CA ALA A 15 10.40 12.47 -1.64
C ALA A 15 9.68 13.65 -2.35
N GLY A 16 9.03 14.53 -1.57
CA GLY A 16 8.38 15.73 -2.08
C GLY A 16 9.34 16.71 -2.75
N LYS A 17 10.53 16.92 -2.18
CA LYS A 17 11.59 17.76 -2.76
C LYS A 17 12.04 17.26 -4.15
N HIS A 18 12.00 15.96 -4.38
CA HIS A 18 12.40 15.33 -5.64
C HIS A 18 11.21 15.05 -6.58
N GLY A 19 10.00 15.50 -6.25
CA GLY A 19 8.82 15.36 -7.11
C GLY A 19 8.22 13.96 -7.17
N ILE A 20 8.59 13.06 -6.25
CA ILE A 20 8.10 11.67 -6.18
C ILE A 20 6.61 11.64 -5.78
N GLY A 21 5.87 10.66 -6.32
CA GLY A 21 4.50 10.35 -5.90
C GLY A 21 3.41 11.21 -6.53
N ARG A 22 3.64 11.79 -7.71
CA ARG A 22 2.61 12.52 -8.48
C ARG A 22 1.93 11.58 -9.46
N ILE A 23 0.61 11.47 -9.38
CA ILE A 23 -0.18 10.61 -10.28
C ILE A 23 -1.41 11.35 -10.81
N ASN A 24 -1.73 11.15 -12.08
CA ASN A 24 -2.90 11.71 -12.77
C ASN A 24 -3.58 10.59 -13.56
N PHE A 25 -4.77 10.18 -13.13
CA PHE A 25 -5.48 9.07 -13.75
C PHE A 25 -6.99 9.23 -13.63
N VAL A 26 -7.71 8.46 -14.45
CA VAL A 26 -9.16 8.31 -14.37
C VAL A 26 -9.46 7.06 -13.55
N LYS A 27 -10.28 7.22 -12.51
CA LYS A 27 -10.71 6.11 -11.65
C LYS A 27 -12.20 5.85 -11.79
N ASN A 28 -12.59 4.58 -11.71
CA ASN A 28 -13.98 4.17 -11.55
C ASN A 28 -14.39 4.40 -10.10
N ARG A 29 -15.52 5.03 -9.83
CA ARG A 29 -16.08 5.14 -8.48
C ARG A 29 -17.00 3.96 -8.21
N PHE A 30 -17.15 3.62 -6.92
CA PHE A 30 -18.09 2.60 -6.48
C PHE A 30 -19.52 2.86 -6.98
N VAL A 31 -19.97 4.13 -6.97
CA VAL A 31 -21.28 4.56 -7.48
C VAL A 31 -21.43 4.50 -9.02
N GLY A 32 -20.48 3.94 -9.75
CA GLY A 32 -20.59 3.67 -11.19
C GLY A 32 -20.12 4.77 -12.15
N ILE A 33 -19.64 5.91 -11.65
CA ILE A 33 -19.13 7.01 -12.50
C ILE A 33 -17.61 6.99 -12.63
N LYS A 34 -17.09 7.48 -13.75
CA LYS A 34 -15.65 7.75 -13.92
C LYS A 34 -15.31 9.15 -13.43
N SER A 35 -14.14 9.32 -12.82
CA SER A 35 -13.63 10.65 -12.45
C SER A 35 -12.12 10.75 -12.65
N ARG A 36 -11.66 11.86 -13.23
CA ARG A 36 -10.23 12.19 -13.34
C ARG A 36 -9.77 12.93 -12.10
N ARG A 37 -8.64 12.52 -11.51
CA ARG A 37 -8.06 13.18 -10.34
C ARG A 37 -6.54 13.18 -10.41
N VAL A 38 -5.97 14.18 -9.75
CA VAL A 38 -4.52 14.31 -9.54
C VAL A 38 -4.26 14.12 -8.06
N TYR A 39 -3.27 13.28 -7.73
CA TYR A 39 -2.85 13.00 -6.36
C TYR A 39 -1.35 13.20 -6.19
N LYS A 40 -0.96 13.52 -4.95
CA LYS A 40 0.44 13.60 -4.52
C LYS A 40 0.60 12.76 -3.24
N THR A 41 1.36 11.67 -3.32
CA THR A 41 1.58 10.72 -2.22
C THR A 41 3.08 10.42 -2.05
N PRO A 42 3.93 11.42 -1.80
CA PRO A 42 5.39 11.28 -1.87
C PRO A 42 5.95 10.22 -0.91
N GLY A 43 5.55 10.25 0.36
CA GLY A 43 6.00 9.27 1.36
C GLY A 43 5.47 7.87 1.06
N GLY A 44 4.18 7.74 0.75
CA GLY A 44 3.57 6.46 0.42
C GLY A 44 4.18 5.79 -0.82
N THR A 45 4.49 6.57 -1.86
CA THR A 45 5.16 6.04 -3.06
C THR A 45 6.55 5.52 -2.73
N LEU A 46 7.36 6.28 -1.98
CA LEU A 46 8.70 5.83 -1.61
C LEU A 46 8.68 4.59 -0.69
N LEU A 47 7.81 4.59 0.32
CA LEU A 47 7.68 3.48 1.26
C LEU A 47 7.16 2.21 0.60
N ARG A 48 6.25 2.34 -0.37
CA ARG A 48 5.74 1.18 -1.11
C ARG A 48 6.85 0.50 -1.91
N GLU A 49 7.65 1.27 -2.64
CA GLU A 49 8.80 0.72 -3.39
C GLU A 49 9.81 0.04 -2.47
N ALA A 50 10.20 0.70 -1.36
CA ALA A 50 11.14 0.12 -0.41
C ALA A 50 10.61 -1.16 0.25
N HIS A 51 9.32 -1.20 0.58
CA HIS A 51 8.69 -2.37 1.17
C HIS A 51 8.61 -3.55 0.20
N MET A 52 8.24 -3.32 -1.06
CA MET A 52 8.19 -4.37 -2.09
C MET A 52 9.57 -4.94 -2.40
N ASP A 53 10.62 -4.12 -2.30
CA ASP A 53 12.02 -4.55 -2.44
C ASP A 53 12.44 -5.46 -1.28
N LEU A 54 12.12 -5.08 -0.03
CA LEU A 54 12.36 -5.92 1.15
C LEU A 54 11.60 -7.26 1.08
N GLU A 55 10.33 -7.23 0.67
CA GLU A 55 9.55 -8.45 0.42
C GLU A 55 10.21 -9.35 -0.63
N GLY A 56 10.88 -8.77 -1.63
CA GLY A 56 11.59 -9.53 -2.65
C GLY A 56 12.79 -10.34 -2.12
N ILE A 57 13.39 -9.91 -1.02
CA ILE A 57 14.58 -10.55 -0.43
C ILE A 57 14.20 -11.47 0.73
N CYS A 58 13.18 -11.11 1.50
CA CYS A 58 12.84 -11.78 2.76
C CYS A 58 11.68 -12.78 2.62
N MET A 59 10.76 -12.59 1.65
CA MET A 59 9.56 -13.43 1.54
C MET A 59 9.80 -14.64 0.63
N ASP A 60 9.27 -15.79 1.03
CA ASP A 60 9.18 -16.95 0.13
C ASP A 60 8.39 -16.62 -1.14
N ARG A 61 8.80 -17.20 -2.27
CA ARG A 61 8.25 -16.92 -3.59
C ARG A 61 6.74 -17.22 -3.68
N GLU A 62 6.28 -18.34 -3.14
CA GLU A 62 4.88 -18.74 -3.26
C GLU A 62 3.99 -17.97 -2.28
N VAL A 63 4.54 -17.61 -1.11
CA VAL A 63 3.88 -16.68 -0.20
C VAL A 63 3.69 -15.33 -0.87
N LYS A 64 4.74 -14.76 -1.49
CA LYS A 64 4.67 -13.48 -2.22
C LYS A 64 3.64 -13.49 -3.35
N ARG A 65 3.65 -14.55 -4.17
CA ARG A 65 2.65 -14.72 -5.25
C ARG A 65 1.21 -14.72 -4.71
N THR A 66 1.01 -15.30 -3.52
CA THR A 66 -0.31 -15.38 -2.88
C THR A 66 -0.73 -14.03 -2.28
N THR A 67 0.18 -13.35 -1.58
CA THR A 67 -0.08 -12.06 -0.91
C THR A 67 -0.25 -10.91 -1.90
N GLU A 68 0.33 -10.97 -3.11
CA GLU A 68 0.09 -9.99 -4.18
C GLU A 68 -1.38 -9.95 -4.61
N GLY A 69 -2.04 -11.11 -4.74
CA GLY A 69 -3.47 -11.17 -5.05
C GLY A 69 -4.31 -10.56 -3.93
N MET A 70 -4.00 -10.91 -2.68
CA MET A 70 -4.65 -10.36 -1.49
C MET A 70 -4.47 -8.84 -1.35
N SER A 71 -3.30 -8.32 -1.72
CA SER A 71 -3.02 -6.87 -1.70
C SER A 71 -3.94 -6.09 -2.64
N ASN A 72 -4.25 -6.63 -3.81
CA ASN A 72 -5.20 -6.02 -4.74
C ASN A 72 -6.63 -6.04 -4.19
N GLU A 73 -7.02 -7.12 -3.52
CA GLU A 73 -8.34 -7.25 -2.90
C GLU A 73 -8.51 -6.25 -1.74
N ILE A 74 -7.48 -6.08 -0.89
CA ILE A 74 -7.47 -5.01 0.13
C ILE A 74 -7.66 -3.64 -0.51
N ALA A 75 -6.97 -3.34 -1.62
CA ALA A 75 -7.11 -2.06 -2.29
C ALA A 75 -8.54 -1.83 -2.79
N TRP A 76 -9.19 -2.89 -3.30
CA TRP A 76 -10.59 -2.86 -3.74
C TRP A 76 -11.56 -2.64 -2.56
N LEU A 77 -11.42 -3.42 -1.49
CA LEU A 77 -12.24 -3.32 -0.28
C LEU A 77 -12.12 -1.93 0.36
N CYS A 78 -10.89 -1.43 0.52
CA CYS A 78 -10.63 -0.08 1.05
C CYS A 78 -11.27 1.00 0.19
N TYR A 79 -11.14 0.89 -1.14
CA TYR A 79 -11.69 1.88 -2.06
C TYR A 79 -13.22 1.95 -2.01
N ASN A 80 -13.88 0.82 -1.77
CA ASN A 80 -15.32 0.72 -1.68
C ASN A 80 -15.88 0.94 -0.26
N GLY A 81 -15.02 1.09 0.75
CA GLY A 81 -15.40 1.38 2.12
C GLY A 81 -15.65 0.16 3.02
N PHE A 82 -15.23 -1.03 2.60
CA PHE A 82 -15.40 -2.30 3.32
C PHE A 82 -14.31 -2.55 4.38
N TRP A 83 -13.83 -1.51 5.06
CA TRP A 83 -12.74 -1.64 6.03
C TRP A 83 -13.09 -2.54 7.23
N PHE A 84 -14.35 -2.51 7.67
CA PHE A 84 -14.85 -3.30 8.81
C PHE A 84 -15.61 -4.57 8.38
N ALA A 85 -15.45 -5.00 7.14
CA ALA A 85 -16.11 -6.18 6.62
C ALA A 85 -15.33 -7.46 6.99
N PRO A 86 -16.01 -8.61 7.16
CA PRO A 86 -15.34 -9.86 7.55
C PRO A 86 -14.30 -10.33 6.53
N GLU A 87 -14.50 -10.07 5.25
CA GLU A 87 -13.52 -10.34 4.20
C GLU A 87 -12.24 -9.52 4.36
N MET A 88 -12.33 -8.28 4.85
CA MET A 88 -11.16 -7.45 5.12
C MET A 88 -10.36 -8.02 6.30
N GLU A 89 -11.03 -8.43 7.37
CA GLU A 89 -10.40 -9.04 8.54
C GLU A 89 -9.68 -10.35 8.18
N LEU A 90 -10.29 -11.20 7.36
CA LEU A 90 -9.67 -12.43 6.86
C LEU A 90 -8.37 -12.15 6.11
N ILE A 91 -8.39 -11.17 5.20
CA ILE A 91 -7.22 -10.85 4.38
C ILE A 91 -6.14 -10.18 5.22
N GLN A 92 -6.49 -9.26 6.13
CA GLN A 92 -5.54 -8.61 7.04
C GLN A 92 -4.79 -9.65 7.87
N ASN A 93 -5.49 -10.59 8.50
CA ASN A 93 -4.86 -11.65 9.29
C ASN A 93 -3.90 -12.52 8.45
N SER A 94 -4.26 -12.77 7.18
CA SER A 94 -3.43 -13.55 6.26
C SER A 94 -2.16 -12.79 5.85
N LEU A 95 -2.26 -11.48 5.63
CA LEU A 95 -1.11 -10.63 5.31
C LEU A 95 -0.21 -10.43 6.51
N ASP A 96 -0.76 -10.20 7.70
CA ASP A 96 0.02 -10.07 8.94
C ASP A 96 0.86 -11.33 9.20
N PHE A 97 0.29 -12.51 8.93
CA PHE A 97 1.04 -13.76 8.97
C PHE A 97 2.19 -13.78 7.96
N GLY A 98 1.95 -13.33 6.72
CA GLY A 98 2.98 -13.27 5.67
C GLY A 98 4.10 -12.27 5.96
N GLN A 99 3.81 -11.20 6.70
CA GLN A 99 4.76 -10.13 7.03
C GLN A 99 5.63 -10.39 8.27
N ARG A 100 5.38 -11.49 9.00
CA ARG A 100 6.01 -11.75 10.31
C ARG A 100 7.55 -11.75 10.31
N ASP A 101 8.17 -12.13 9.19
CA ASP A 101 9.62 -12.30 9.05
C ASP A 101 10.25 -11.12 8.27
N ILE A 102 9.48 -10.08 7.95
CA ILE A 102 9.93 -8.90 7.20
C ILE A 102 10.17 -7.77 8.20
N VAL A 103 11.45 -7.46 8.45
CA VAL A 103 11.91 -6.47 9.45
C VAL A 103 12.68 -5.33 8.79
#